data_AF-J3C6F8-F1
#
_entry.id   AF-J3C6F8-F1
#
_cell.length_a   1.000
_cell.length_b   1.000
_cell.length_c   1.000
_cell.angle_alpha   90.00
_cell.angle_beta   90.00
_cell.angle_gamma   90.00
#
_symmetry.space_group_name_H-M   'P 1'
#
loop_
_entity.id
_entity.type
_entity.pdbx_description
1 polymer ?
#
loop_
_entity_poly.entity_id
_entity_poly.type
_entity_poly.pdbx_seq_one_letter_code
_entity_poly.pdbx_strand_id
1 'polypeptide(L)'
;MKRYKLYKKVEPVSINFEKLLTGIILPLVIVSYISYPVLYFSGTKAMILFNVIVALAANYYHKDFKSRMLILSSTNNDSGYRLVFFRFISFLIVLMVLLIADFGFYLLVLYQKNNEFNIFYFYSWLLILFGLPLFYYSIKLIRYYYIKQRQAIDFVKVFLIINHDSELLLSVNNVQFINTVNRKSSNINIKKNMQYYSQKEFIAMKTKTREYYANKHGFREPVQIPFSTNMLLLSWFSFVENKYYSIEIPFPFDKLIIDRGKHSTNNLKIFRGKVTKPLYLQLYPNGAVKLLFNDEILIDYPDSKEIPISEEDIQRIFLI
;
A
#
# COMPACT_ATOMS: atom_id res chain seq x y z
N MET A 1 14.68 -6.80 -20.43
CA MET A 1 14.81 -6.46 -18.99
C MET A 1 14.52 -7.68 -18.12
N LYS A 2 15.44 -8.08 -17.23
CA LYS A 2 15.22 -9.18 -16.28
C LYS A 2 14.13 -8.76 -15.26
N ARG A 3 13.07 -9.56 -15.09
CA ARG A 3 11.97 -9.26 -14.14
C ARG A 3 12.40 -9.51 -12.69
N TYR A 4 12.61 -8.45 -11.92
CA TYR A 4 12.86 -8.50 -10.48
C TYR A 4 11.55 -8.36 -9.68
N LYS A 5 11.46 -9.08 -8.56
CA LYS A 5 10.36 -8.91 -7.60
C LYS A 5 10.69 -7.72 -6.68
N LEU A 6 9.99 -6.62 -6.90
CA LEU A 6 10.11 -5.41 -6.09
C LEU A 6 9.50 -5.60 -4.70
N TYR A 7 10.12 -4.98 -3.70
CA TYR A 7 9.49 -4.83 -2.40
C TYR A 7 8.17 -4.05 -2.53
N LYS A 8 7.09 -4.61 -1.96
CA LYS A 8 5.77 -3.96 -1.88
C LYS A 8 5.35 -3.87 -0.43
N LYS A 9 5.26 -2.65 0.11
CA LYS A 9 4.74 -2.42 1.46
C LYS A 9 3.31 -2.96 1.53
N VAL A 10 3.04 -3.83 2.52
CA VAL A 10 1.70 -4.34 2.77
C VAL A 10 1.09 -3.54 3.91
N GLU A 11 -0.06 -2.95 3.65
CA GLU A 11 -0.83 -2.22 4.65
C GLU A 11 -1.49 -3.19 5.64
N PRO A 12 -1.58 -2.83 6.93
CA PRO A 12 -2.32 -3.64 7.89
C PRO A 12 -3.76 -3.83 7.41
N VAL A 13 -4.35 -4.99 7.71
CA VAL A 13 -5.77 -5.22 7.51
C VAL A 13 -6.51 -4.36 8.54
N SER A 14 -6.77 -3.10 8.23
CA SER A 14 -7.58 -2.23 9.05
C SER A 14 -9.05 -2.58 8.82
N ILE A 15 -9.64 -3.28 9.79
CA ILE A 15 -11.09 -3.31 9.92
C ILE A 15 -11.45 -1.99 10.56
N ASN A 16 -11.87 -1.01 9.76
CA ASN A 16 -12.51 0.17 10.31
C ASN A 16 -13.91 -0.26 10.77
N PHE A 17 -13.98 -0.72 12.01
CA PHE A 17 -15.19 -1.27 12.61
C PHE A 17 -16.32 -0.23 12.61
N GLU A 18 -16.00 1.03 12.88
CA GLU A 18 -16.95 2.15 12.84
C GLU A 18 -17.58 2.30 11.45
N LYS A 19 -16.75 2.30 10.39
CA LYS A 19 -17.22 2.40 9.00
C LYS A 19 -18.02 1.17 8.55
N LEU A 20 -17.65 -0.02 9.04
CA LEU A 20 -18.37 -1.26 8.75
C LEU A 20 -19.72 -1.30 9.49
N LEU A 21 -19.75 -0.85 10.73
CA LEU A 21 -20.96 -0.79 11.56
C LEU A 21 -21.94 0.23 11.00
N THR A 22 -21.50 1.46 10.74
CA THR A 22 -22.35 2.53 10.19
C THR A 22 -22.74 2.30 8.73
N GLY A 23 -21.85 1.74 7.92
CA GLY A 23 -22.06 1.64 6.47
C GLY A 23 -22.74 0.35 6.00
N ILE A 24 -22.69 -0.73 6.78
CA ILE A 24 -23.21 -2.04 6.35
C ILE A 24 -24.13 -2.65 7.41
N ILE A 25 -23.66 -2.80 8.66
CA ILE A 25 -24.43 -3.51 9.70
C ILE A 25 -25.70 -2.72 10.05
N LEU A 26 -25.58 -1.44 10.36
CA LEU A 26 -26.69 -0.62 10.83
C LEU A 26 -27.84 -0.50 9.82
N PRO A 27 -27.60 -0.20 8.52
CA PRO A 27 -28.64 -0.23 7.51
C PRO A 27 -29.32 -1.60 7.40
N LEU A 28 -28.55 -2.69 7.47
CA LEU A 28 -29.08 -4.04 7.37
C LEU A 28 -29.97 -4.39 8.58
N VAL A 29 -29.56 -4.00 9.78
CA VAL A 29 -30.37 -4.16 11.00
C VAL A 29 -31.67 -3.35 10.91
N ILE A 30 -31.62 -2.10 10.43
CA ILE A 30 -32.82 -1.26 10.26
C ILE A 30 -33.79 -1.91 9.27
N VAL A 31 -33.28 -2.35 8.11
CA VAL A 31 -34.11 -3.01 7.10
C VAL A 31 -34.71 -4.28 7.69
N SER A 32 -33.90 -5.14 8.30
CA SER A 32 -34.34 -6.37 8.96
C SER A 32 -35.38 -6.15 10.07
N TYR A 33 -35.28 -5.06 10.82
CA TYR A 33 -36.27 -4.71 11.85
C TYR A 33 -37.64 -4.39 11.23
N ILE A 34 -37.68 -3.79 10.04
CA ILE A 34 -38.91 -3.51 9.28
C ILE A 34 -39.38 -4.76 8.53
N SER A 35 -38.45 -5.60 8.05
CA SER A 35 -38.73 -6.87 7.39
C SER A 35 -39.58 -7.80 8.24
N TYR A 36 -39.29 -7.87 9.54
CA TYR A 36 -39.97 -8.79 10.46
C TYR A 36 -41.49 -8.57 10.55
N PRO A 37 -42.02 -7.36 10.88
CA PRO A 37 -43.46 -7.13 10.91
C PRO A 37 -44.10 -7.27 9.52
N VAL A 38 -43.43 -6.87 8.44
CA VAL A 38 -43.93 -7.07 7.07
C VAL A 38 -44.13 -8.57 6.79
N LEU A 39 -43.16 -9.39 7.17
CA LEU A 39 -43.23 -10.83 6.99
C LEU A 39 -44.29 -11.47 7.91
N TYR A 40 -44.40 -11.01 9.15
CA TYR A 40 -45.38 -11.50 10.11
C TYR A 40 -46.83 -11.18 9.70
N PHE A 41 -47.13 -9.95 9.30
CA PHE A 41 -48.50 -9.53 8.99
C PHE A 41 -48.89 -9.73 7.52
N SER A 42 -47.99 -9.45 6.58
CA SER A 42 -48.30 -9.43 5.13
C SER A 42 -47.74 -10.63 4.36
N GLY A 43 -46.93 -11.47 5.00
CA GLY A 43 -46.41 -12.70 4.43
C GLY A 43 -45.25 -12.52 3.44
N THR A 44 -44.83 -13.62 2.83
CA THR A 44 -43.61 -13.70 2.01
C THR A 44 -43.67 -12.88 0.71
N LYS A 45 -44.85 -12.78 0.08
CA LYS A 45 -45.01 -12.00 -1.16
C LYS A 45 -44.76 -10.51 -0.94
N ALA A 46 -45.32 -9.95 0.13
CA ALA A 46 -45.12 -8.56 0.51
C ALA A 46 -43.65 -8.29 0.87
N MET A 47 -43.01 -9.25 1.55
CA MET A 47 -41.60 -9.17 1.91
C MET A 47 -40.66 -9.09 0.70
N ILE A 48 -40.87 -9.93 -0.32
CA ILE A 48 -40.07 -9.91 -1.55
C ILE A 48 -40.20 -8.55 -2.24
N LEU A 49 -41.41 -8.01 -2.32
CA LEU A 49 -41.66 -6.70 -2.92
C LEU A 49 -40.98 -5.57 -2.13
N PHE A 50 -41.03 -5.62 -0.79
CA PHE A 50 -40.31 -4.70 0.08
C PHE A 50 -38.79 -4.73 -0.20
N ASN A 51 -38.18 -5.91 -0.26
CA ASN A 51 -36.74 -6.04 -0.55
C ASN A 51 -36.37 -5.53 -1.93
N VAL A 52 -37.23 -5.70 -2.94
CA VAL A 52 -37.02 -5.11 -4.27
C VAL A 52 -37.02 -3.58 -4.19
N ILE A 53 -37.96 -2.98 -3.48
CA ILE A 53 -38.02 -1.52 -3.30
C ILE A 53 -36.78 -1.01 -2.56
N VAL A 54 -36.40 -1.66 -1.45
CA VAL A 54 -35.22 -1.27 -0.67
C VAL A 54 -33.94 -1.42 -1.51
N ALA A 55 -33.80 -2.49 -2.27
CA ALA A 55 -32.63 -2.68 -3.14
C ALA A 55 -32.57 -1.62 -4.26
N LEU A 56 -33.72 -1.23 -4.83
CA LEU A 56 -33.79 -0.13 -5.81
C LEU A 56 -33.39 1.20 -5.17
N ALA A 57 -33.92 1.51 -3.98
CA ALA A 57 -33.60 2.72 -3.24
C ALA A 57 -32.10 2.76 -2.89
N ALA A 58 -31.56 1.67 -2.34
CA ALA A 58 -30.14 1.55 -2.03
C ALA A 58 -29.28 1.77 -3.29
N ASN A 59 -29.63 1.16 -4.41
CA ASN A 59 -28.87 1.32 -5.66
C ASN A 59 -28.99 2.74 -6.25
N TYR A 60 -30.10 3.44 -6.02
CA TYR A 60 -30.31 4.82 -6.46
C TYR A 60 -29.52 5.83 -5.60
N TYR A 61 -29.60 5.71 -4.27
CA TYR A 61 -28.96 6.64 -3.34
C TYR A 61 -27.46 6.40 -3.19
N HIS A 62 -26.97 5.19 -3.47
CA HIS A 62 -25.55 4.89 -3.30
C HIS A 62 -24.69 5.34 -4.50
N LYS A 63 -24.67 6.65 -4.75
CA LYS A 63 -23.77 7.32 -5.73
C LYS A 63 -22.28 7.03 -5.44
N ASP A 64 -21.95 6.73 -4.18
CA ASP A 64 -20.60 6.46 -3.67
C ASP A 64 -20.11 5.01 -3.79
N PHE A 65 -20.97 4.02 -4.10
CA PHE A 65 -20.50 2.65 -4.35
C PHE A 65 -19.66 2.56 -5.64
N LYS A 66 -19.82 3.56 -6.53
CA LYS A 66 -19.04 3.78 -7.75
C LYS A 66 -17.53 3.90 -7.49
N SER A 67 -17.10 4.40 -6.33
CA SER A 67 -15.66 4.51 -6.01
C SER A 67 -15.05 3.26 -5.36
N ARG A 68 -15.88 2.33 -4.84
CA ARG A 68 -15.40 1.10 -4.19
C ARG A 68 -15.48 -0.14 -5.08
N MET A 69 -16.34 -0.14 -6.10
CA MET A 69 -16.33 -1.10 -7.21
C MET A 69 -15.24 -0.79 -8.26
N LEU A 70 -14.19 -0.05 -7.89
CA LEU A 70 -13.04 0.28 -8.72
C LEU A 70 -12.11 -0.91 -9.03
N ILE A 71 -12.54 -2.15 -8.72
CA ILE A 71 -11.88 -3.38 -9.16
C ILE A 71 -12.40 -3.82 -10.55
N LEU A 72 -13.54 -3.31 -11.03
CA LEU A 72 -14.05 -3.62 -12.38
C LEU A 72 -14.21 -2.40 -13.32
N SER A 73 -14.18 -1.18 -12.80
CA SER A 73 -14.22 0.04 -13.62
C SER A 73 -12.82 0.57 -13.90
N SER A 74 -11.98 -0.25 -14.54
CA SER A 74 -10.81 0.29 -15.24
C SER A 74 -11.29 0.94 -16.54
N THR A 75 -10.70 2.11 -16.80
CA THR A 75 -10.74 2.92 -18.02
C THR A 75 -12.03 3.72 -18.28
N ASN A 76 -11.85 5.03 -18.12
CA ASN A 76 -12.68 6.10 -18.67
C ASN A 76 -12.89 5.86 -20.18
N ASN A 77 -14.14 6.01 -20.63
CA ASN A 77 -14.61 6.05 -22.03
C ASN A 77 -15.42 4.87 -22.58
N ASP A 78 -16.13 4.09 -21.74
CA ASP A 78 -17.04 3.05 -22.26
C ASP A 78 -18.53 3.32 -22.03
N SER A 79 -19.24 3.40 -23.16
CA SER A 79 -20.68 3.20 -23.46
C SER A 79 -21.68 3.08 -22.30
N GLY A 80 -22.82 3.79 -22.43
CA GLY A 80 -23.93 3.78 -21.45
C GLY A 80 -24.48 2.39 -21.09
N TYR A 81 -24.35 1.40 -21.97
CA TYR A 81 -24.77 0.01 -21.72
C TYR A 81 -23.97 -0.67 -20.61
N ARG A 82 -22.65 -0.44 -20.54
CA ARG A 82 -21.79 -1.03 -19.50
C ARG A 82 -22.16 -0.48 -18.12
N LEU A 83 -22.54 0.79 -18.04
CA LEU A 83 -23.00 1.43 -16.82
C LEU A 83 -24.34 0.85 -16.32
N VAL A 84 -25.31 0.63 -17.21
CA VAL A 84 -26.61 0.04 -16.87
C VAL A 84 -26.44 -1.40 -16.39
N PHE A 85 -25.59 -2.18 -17.07
CA PHE A 85 -25.30 -3.56 -16.68
C PHE A 85 -24.68 -3.65 -15.28
N PHE A 86 -23.71 -2.81 -14.95
CA PHE A 86 -23.14 -2.78 -13.60
C PHE A 86 -24.14 -2.35 -12.52
N ARG A 87 -25.04 -1.42 -12.83
CA ARG A 87 -26.13 -1.04 -11.91
C ARG A 87 -27.08 -2.20 -11.67
N PHE A 88 -27.40 -2.98 -12.69
CA PHE A 88 -28.24 -4.17 -12.57
C PHE A 88 -27.56 -5.24 -11.70
N ILE A 89 -26.27 -5.51 -11.91
CA ILE A 89 -25.49 -6.42 -11.06
C ILE A 89 -25.47 -5.95 -9.61
N SER A 90 -25.21 -4.65 -9.38
CA SER A 90 -25.23 -4.06 -8.04
C SER A 90 -26.58 -4.27 -7.34
N PHE A 91 -27.68 -4.01 -8.05
CA PHE A 91 -29.04 -4.27 -7.56
C PHE A 91 -29.24 -5.74 -7.18
N LEU A 92 -28.84 -6.68 -8.04
CA LEU A 92 -28.97 -8.12 -7.76
C LEU A 92 -28.16 -8.53 -6.53
N ILE A 93 -26.95 -7.99 -6.35
CA ILE A 93 -26.12 -8.27 -5.18
C ILE A 93 -26.80 -7.76 -3.91
N VAL A 94 -27.29 -6.52 -3.91
CA VAL A 94 -27.99 -5.94 -2.75
C VAL A 94 -29.26 -6.74 -2.42
N LEU A 95 -30.05 -7.08 -3.44
CA LEU A 95 -31.25 -7.89 -3.27
C LEU A 95 -30.94 -9.27 -2.67
N MET A 96 -29.89 -9.95 -3.15
CA MET A 96 -29.44 -11.22 -2.60
C MET A 96 -29.01 -11.10 -1.14
N VAL A 97 -28.27 -10.04 -0.79
CA VAL A 97 -27.84 -9.80 0.61
C VAL A 97 -29.06 -9.59 1.52
N LEU A 98 -30.06 -8.82 1.08
CA LEU A 98 -31.30 -8.62 1.85
C LEU A 98 -32.08 -9.93 2.01
N LEU A 99 -32.28 -10.69 0.94
CA LEU A 99 -32.98 -11.97 1.00
C LEU A 99 -32.28 -12.97 1.93
N ILE A 100 -30.94 -13.04 1.90
CA ILE A 100 -30.17 -13.86 2.81
C ILE A 100 -30.36 -13.37 4.25
N ALA A 101 -30.28 -12.07 4.52
CA ALA A 101 -30.50 -11.53 5.86
C ALA A 101 -31.91 -11.86 6.40
N ASP A 102 -32.93 -11.71 5.55
CA ASP A 102 -34.33 -11.89 5.94
C ASP A 102 -34.77 -13.36 6.03
N PHE A 103 -34.01 -14.29 5.44
CA PHE A 103 -34.28 -15.71 5.56
C PHE A 103 -34.29 -16.20 7.02
N GLY A 104 -33.46 -15.62 7.90
CA GLY A 104 -33.48 -15.92 9.33
C GLY A 104 -34.77 -15.47 10.01
N PHE A 105 -35.26 -14.27 9.66
CA PHE A 105 -36.54 -13.75 10.17
C PHE A 105 -37.74 -14.55 9.65
N TYR A 106 -37.66 -15.03 8.41
CA TYR A 106 -38.64 -15.95 7.86
C TYR A 106 -38.76 -17.23 8.71
N LEU A 107 -37.63 -17.86 9.06
CA LEU A 107 -37.61 -19.05 9.91
C LEU A 107 -38.20 -18.77 11.31
N LEU A 108 -37.92 -17.59 11.88
CA LEU A 108 -38.48 -17.18 13.17
C LEU A 108 -40.00 -17.00 13.13
N VAL A 109 -40.52 -16.35 12.09
CA VAL A 109 -41.98 -16.18 11.94
C VAL A 109 -42.66 -17.52 11.68
N LEU A 110 -42.03 -18.41 10.90
CA LEU A 110 -42.57 -19.75 10.66
C LEU A 110 -42.66 -20.56 11.96
N TYR A 111 -41.63 -20.46 12.81
CA TYR A 111 -41.67 -21.04 14.15
C TYR A 111 -42.79 -20.46 15.02
N GLN A 112 -42.98 -19.14 15.03
CA GLN A 112 -44.04 -18.52 15.83
C GLN A 112 -45.45 -18.88 15.38
N LYS A 113 -45.67 -19.01 14.06
CA LYS A 113 -47.01 -19.30 13.52
C LYS A 113 -47.35 -20.78 13.53
N ASN A 114 -46.39 -21.64 13.21
CA ASN A 114 -46.64 -23.05 12.96
C ASN A 114 -46.00 -23.96 14.03
N ASN A 115 -45.21 -23.41 14.96
CA ASN A 115 -44.42 -24.15 15.95
C ASN A 115 -43.42 -25.16 15.36
N GLU A 116 -43.06 -24.97 14.08
CA GLU A 116 -42.08 -25.79 13.36
C GLU A 116 -40.74 -25.05 13.31
N PHE A 117 -39.68 -25.62 13.87
CA PHE A 117 -38.34 -25.04 13.80
C PHE A 117 -37.36 -26.00 13.14
N ASN A 118 -36.89 -25.64 11.95
CA ASN A 118 -35.81 -26.37 11.30
C ASN A 118 -34.45 -25.83 11.75
N ILE A 119 -33.90 -26.48 12.77
CA ILE A 119 -32.60 -26.17 13.38
C ILE A 119 -31.47 -26.12 12.33
N PHE A 120 -31.48 -27.04 11.35
CA PHE A 120 -30.44 -27.12 10.33
C PHE A 120 -30.44 -25.91 9.40
N TYR A 121 -31.61 -25.44 8.96
CA TYR A 121 -31.70 -24.23 8.14
C TYR A 121 -31.28 -22.98 8.90
N PHE A 122 -31.63 -22.89 10.17
CA PHE A 122 -31.24 -21.76 11.01
C PHE A 122 -29.72 -21.69 11.22
N TYR A 123 -29.06 -22.81 11.54
CA TYR A 123 -27.61 -22.83 11.68
C TYR A 123 -26.89 -22.59 10.36
N SER A 124 -27.41 -23.11 9.25
CA SER A 124 -26.86 -22.84 7.91
C SER A 124 -26.93 -21.35 7.59
N TRP A 125 -28.05 -20.70 7.89
CA TRP A 125 -28.21 -19.26 7.74
C TRP A 125 -27.23 -18.45 8.60
N LEU A 126 -27.08 -18.79 9.89
CA LEU A 126 -26.11 -18.14 10.77
C LEU A 126 -24.67 -18.29 10.26
N LEU A 127 -24.31 -19.48 9.75
CA LEU A 127 -22.99 -19.75 9.19
C LEU A 127 -22.75 -18.93 7.93
N ILE A 128 -23.75 -18.75 7.07
CA ILE A 128 -23.63 -17.88 5.89
C ILE A 128 -23.48 -16.41 6.32
N LEU A 129 -24.32 -15.95 7.26
CA LEU A 129 -24.37 -14.54 7.68
C LEU A 129 -23.10 -14.11 8.42
N PHE A 130 -22.63 -14.90 9.37
CA PHE A 130 -21.47 -14.57 10.22
C PHE A 130 -20.20 -15.31 9.82
N GLY A 131 -20.32 -16.57 9.41
CA GLY A 131 -19.16 -17.41 9.07
C GLY A 131 -18.43 -16.95 7.82
N LEU A 132 -19.13 -16.58 6.74
CA LEU A 132 -18.47 -16.10 5.51
C LEU A 132 -17.66 -14.80 5.73
N PRO A 133 -18.20 -13.73 6.37
CA PRO A 133 -17.41 -12.56 6.70
C PRO A 133 -16.21 -12.89 7.60
N LEU A 134 -16.41 -13.67 8.65
CA LEU A 134 -15.32 -14.07 9.57
C LEU A 134 -14.22 -14.84 8.83
N PHE A 135 -14.60 -15.77 7.95
CA PHE A 135 -13.67 -16.55 7.16
C PHE A 135 -12.90 -15.67 6.16
N TYR A 136 -13.59 -14.76 5.47
CA TYR A 136 -12.97 -13.79 4.56
C TYR A 136 -11.91 -12.94 5.28
N TYR A 137 -12.24 -12.37 6.43
CA TYR A 137 -11.29 -11.56 7.20
C TYR A 137 -10.15 -12.40 7.77
N SER A 138 -10.43 -13.63 8.21
CA SER A 138 -9.42 -14.56 8.69
C SER A 138 -8.40 -14.89 7.59
N ILE A 139 -8.85 -15.23 6.37
CA ILE A 139 -7.96 -15.45 5.23
C ILE A 139 -7.13 -14.21 4.93
N LYS A 140 -7.75 -13.02 4.94
CA LYS A 140 -7.04 -11.76 4.65
C LYS A 140 -5.96 -11.47 5.69
N LEU A 141 -6.26 -11.74 6.96
CA LEU A 141 -5.35 -11.59 8.09
C LEU A 141 -4.21 -12.61 8.04
N ILE A 142 -4.51 -13.88 7.74
CA ILE A 142 -3.50 -14.94 7.52
C ILE A 142 -2.57 -14.54 6.37
N ARG A 143 -3.13 -14.11 5.24
CA ARG A 143 -2.34 -13.66 4.08
C ARG A 143 -1.46 -12.46 4.40
N TYR A 144 -1.98 -11.49 5.16
CA TYR A 144 -1.21 -10.35 5.64
C TYR A 144 -0.01 -10.79 6.46
N TYR A 145 -0.22 -11.63 7.48
CA TYR A 145 0.85 -12.11 8.34
C TYR A 145 1.85 -12.98 7.59
N TYR A 146 1.38 -13.82 6.66
CA TYR A 146 2.22 -14.62 5.80
C TYR A 146 3.17 -13.77 4.96
N ILE A 147 2.65 -12.73 4.30
CA ILE A 147 3.48 -11.82 3.50
C ILE A 147 4.44 -11.04 4.39
N LYS A 148 3.97 -10.54 5.54
CA LYS A 148 4.81 -9.81 6.50
C LYS A 148 5.95 -10.67 7.04
N GLN A 149 5.69 -11.95 7.31
CA GLN A 149 6.71 -12.91 7.73
C GLN A 149 7.75 -13.14 6.62
N ARG A 150 7.30 -13.36 5.38
CA ARG A 150 8.21 -13.45 4.23
C ARG A 150 9.06 -12.20 4.08
N GLN A 151 8.46 -11.01 4.23
CA GLN A 151 9.19 -9.74 4.17
C GLN A 151 10.27 -9.62 5.25
N ALA A 152 9.97 -10.05 6.49
CA ALA A 152 10.93 -10.02 7.59
C ALA A 152 12.11 -10.98 7.39
N ILE A 153 11.91 -12.09 6.66
CA ILE A 153 12.96 -13.06 6.30
C ILE A 153 13.80 -12.54 5.13
N ASP A 154 13.11 -12.03 4.10
CA ASP A 154 13.65 -11.71 2.79
C ASP A 154 14.29 -10.33 2.67
N PHE A 155 13.96 -9.41 3.58
CA PHE A 155 14.42 -8.03 3.54
C PHE A 155 15.00 -7.58 4.88
N VAL A 156 15.94 -6.64 4.80
CA VAL A 156 16.52 -5.94 5.95
C VAL A 156 16.08 -4.49 5.89
N LYS A 157 15.60 -3.98 7.02
CA LYS A 157 15.26 -2.56 7.18
C LYS A 157 16.53 -1.77 7.42
N VAL A 158 16.75 -0.75 6.61
CA VAL A 158 17.92 0.14 6.67
C VAL A 158 17.45 1.58 6.61
N PHE A 159 18.11 2.48 7.33
CA PHE A 159 17.94 3.91 7.05
C PHE A 159 18.94 4.31 5.97
N LEU A 160 18.44 4.70 4.79
CA LEU A 160 19.28 5.23 3.73
C LEU A 160 19.32 6.75 3.85
N ILE A 161 20.54 7.28 3.95
CA ILE A 161 20.81 8.71 3.99
C ILE A 161 21.60 9.04 2.74
N ILE A 162 21.07 9.90 1.87
CA ILE A 162 21.79 10.38 0.68
C ILE A 162 22.21 11.82 0.95
N ASN A 163 23.52 12.03 0.93
CA ASN A 163 24.17 13.32 1.06
C ASN A 163 24.86 13.65 -0.25
N HIS A 164 24.84 14.93 -0.59
CA HIS A 164 25.67 15.51 -1.63
C HIS A 164 26.18 16.84 -1.08
N ASP A 165 27.23 17.38 -1.68
CA ASP A 165 27.68 18.73 -1.36
C ASP A 165 26.54 19.74 -1.62
N SER A 166 26.39 20.73 -0.76
CA SER A 166 25.38 21.78 -0.90
C SER A 166 25.59 22.64 -2.14
N GLU A 167 26.83 22.71 -2.63
CA GLU A 167 27.16 23.41 -3.87
C GLU A 167 26.82 22.58 -5.13
N LEU A 168 26.51 21.29 -4.96
CA LEU A 168 26.16 20.39 -6.05
C LEU A 168 24.65 20.25 -6.17
N LEU A 169 24.12 20.82 -7.24
CA LEU A 169 22.73 20.59 -7.64
C LEU A 169 22.66 19.24 -8.33
N LEU A 170 22.20 18.22 -7.60
CA LEU A 170 22.03 16.84 -8.07
C LEU A 170 20.58 16.39 -7.92
N SER A 171 20.07 15.65 -8.91
CA SER A 171 18.79 14.95 -8.84
C SER A 171 19.02 13.45 -8.87
N VAL A 172 18.76 12.77 -7.75
CA VAL A 172 18.85 11.31 -7.68
C VAL A 172 17.58 10.73 -8.28
N ASN A 173 17.72 9.99 -9.38
CA ASN A 173 16.60 9.40 -10.10
C ASN A 173 16.29 7.99 -9.56
N ASN A 174 17.32 7.17 -9.39
CA ASN A 174 17.14 5.77 -9.01
C ASN A 174 18.19 5.30 -8.00
N VAL A 175 17.72 4.62 -6.95
CA VAL A 175 18.57 3.86 -6.03
C VAL A 175 17.92 2.49 -5.83
N GLN A 176 18.60 1.43 -6.24
CA GLN A 176 18.09 0.06 -6.11
C GLN A 176 19.16 -0.89 -5.59
N PHE A 177 18.83 -1.56 -4.49
CA PHE A 177 19.57 -2.69 -3.96
C PHE A 177 18.97 -3.98 -4.54
N ILE A 178 19.79 -4.74 -5.24
CA ILE A 178 19.39 -5.96 -5.95
C ILE A 178 20.13 -7.16 -5.38
N ASN A 179 19.39 -8.24 -5.18
CA ASN A 179 19.94 -9.59 -5.07
C ASN A 179 19.73 -10.30 -6.40
N THR A 180 20.80 -10.49 -7.18
CA THR A 180 20.73 -11.11 -8.51
C THR A 180 20.42 -12.60 -8.47
N VAL A 181 20.76 -13.31 -7.38
CA VAL A 181 20.48 -14.74 -7.17
C VAL A 181 18.99 -14.95 -6.94
N ASN A 182 18.41 -14.22 -5.99
CA ASN A 182 17.01 -14.37 -5.58
C ASN A 182 16.03 -13.52 -6.43
N ARG A 183 16.56 -12.71 -7.36
CA ARG A 183 15.82 -11.77 -8.21
C ARG A 183 14.88 -10.84 -7.42
N LYS A 184 15.33 -10.37 -6.26
CA LYS A 184 14.59 -9.40 -5.42
C LYS A 184 15.26 -8.04 -5.52
N SER A 185 14.46 -6.98 -5.50
CA SER A 185 14.94 -5.60 -5.56
C SER A 185 14.22 -4.72 -4.55
N SER A 186 14.93 -3.75 -3.99
CA SER A 186 14.34 -2.69 -3.18
C SER A 186 13.44 -1.78 -4.03
N ASN A 187 12.44 -1.18 -3.41
CA ASN A 187 11.58 -0.19 -4.04
C ASN A 187 11.74 1.14 -3.29
N ILE A 188 12.73 1.93 -3.71
CA ILE A 188 13.05 3.23 -3.14
C ILE A 188 12.50 4.27 -4.11
N ASN A 189 11.60 5.12 -3.64
CA ASN A 189 11.00 6.18 -4.44
C ASN A 189 11.39 7.53 -3.84
N ILE A 190 12.26 8.26 -4.53
CA ILE A 190 12.74 9.57 -4.09
C ILE A 190 11.77 10.61 -4.65
N LYS A 191 10.74 10.95 -3.87
CA LYS A 191 9.66 11.86 -4.31
C LYS A 191 9.96 13.34 -4.14
N LYS A 192 11.00 13.70 -3.41
CA LYS A 192 11.36 15.09 -3.10
C LYS A 192 12.88 15.20 -3.10
N ASN A 193 13.45 15.62 -4.23
CA ASN A 193 14.82 16.09 -4.24
C ASN A 193 14.93 17.43 -3.49
N MET A 194 16.12 17.76 -3.01
CA MET A 194 16.34 18.99 -2.24
C MET A 194 15.85 20.22 -3.00
N GLN A 195 15.24 21.16 -2.29
CA GLN A 195 14.99 22.50 -2.81
C GLN A 195 16.32 23.26 -2.85
N TYR A 196 16.70 23.71 -4.04
CA TYR A 196 17.87 24.57 -4.22
C TYR A 196 17.56 26.00 -3.77
N TYR A 197 18.53 26.63 -3.12
CA TYR A 197 18.50 28.05 -2.78
C TYR A 197 19.78 28.70 -3.28
N SER A 198 19.66 29.82 -3.99
CA SER A 198 20.85 30.59 -4.37
C SER A 198 21.56 31.14 -3.14
N GLN A 199 22.86 31.43 -3.26
CA GLN A 199 23.64 31.98 -2.14
C GLN A 199 23.04 33.28 -1.58
N LYS A 200 22.47 34.13 -2.45
CA LYS A 200 21.78 35.36 -2.06
C LYS A 200 20.51 35.07 -1.25
N GLU A 201 19.68 34.13 -1.71
CA GLU A 201 18.48 33.70 -0.98
C GLU A 201 18.83 33.05 0.34
N PHE A 202 19.85 32.20 0.37
CA PHE A 202 20.31 31.49 1.55
C PHE A 202 20.87 32.43 2.62
N ILE A 203 21.63 33.46 2.22
CA ILE A 203 22.12 34.52 3.14
C ILE A 203 20.97 35.38 3.65
N ALA A 204 19.95 35.65 2.81
CA ALA A 204 18.76 36.41 3.18
C ALA A 204 17.79 35.63 4.10
N MET A 205 17.97 34.32 4.27
CA MET A 205 17.17 33.52 5.20
C MET A 205 17.51 33.84 6.66
N LYS A 206 16.50 33.70 7.52
CA LYS A 206 16.67 33.74 8.98
C LYS A 206 17.68 32.66 9.40
N THR A 207 18.55 32.98 10.36
CA THR A 207 19.64 32.11 10.86
C THR A 207 19.18 30.67 11.16
N LYS A 208 18.05 30.51 11.86
CA LYS A 208 17.49 29.18 12.19
C LYS A 208 17.07 28.36 10.96
N THR A 209 16.56 29.02 9.93
CA THR A 209 16.15 28.38 8.67
C THR A 209 17.37 28.00 7.84
N ARG A 210 18.38 28.87 7.83
CA ARG A 210 19.67 28.64 7.19
C ARG A 210 20.39 27.43 7.79
N GLU A 211 20.49 27.35 9.11
CA GLU A 211 21.05 26.18 9.83
C GLU A 211 20.28 24.89 9.55
N TYR A 212 18.95 24.98 9.46
CA TYR A 212 18.12 23.82 9.12
C TYR A 212 18.42 23.29 7.72
N TYR A 213 18.50 24.16 6.71
CA TYR A 213 18.78 23.74 5.34
C TYR A 213 20.24 23.36 5.11
N ALA A 214 21.20 24.00 5.80
CA ALA A 214 22.61 23.60 5.79
C ALA A 214 22.82 22.16 6.25
N ASN A 215 22.05 21.73 7.26
CA ASN A 215 22.17 20.40 7.87
C ASN A 215 21.13 19.39 7.34
N LYS A 216 20.33 19.78 6.33
CA LYS A 216 19.29 18.91 5.80
C LYS A 216 19.91 17.88 4.87
N HIS A 217 19.70 16.60 5.15
CA HIS A 217 20.06 15.51 4.25
C HIS A 217 19.18 15.50 2.99
N GLY A 218 19.73 15.09 1.85
CA GLY A 218 19.02 15.13 0.57
C GLY A 218 17.91 14.10 0.51
N PHE A 219 18.18 12.94 1.10
CA PHE A 219 17.19 11.91 1.35
C PHE A 219 17.49 11.25 2.69
N ARG A 220 16.47 11.00 3.52
CA ARG A 220 16.60 10.25 4.77
C ARG A 220 15.31 9.49 5.06
N GLU A 221 15.25 8.24 4.61
CA GLU A 221 14.07 7.40 4.84
C GLU A 221 14.45 5.94 5.17
N PRO A 222 13.59 5.23 5.94
CA PRO A 222 13.74 3.80 6.14
C PRO A 222 13.37 3.03 4.86
N VAL A 223 14.35 2.35 4.28
CA VAL A 223 14.22 1.51 3.10
C VAL A 223 14.33 0.03 3.45
N GLN A 224 13.91 -0.82 2.52
CA GLN A 224 13.98 -2.29 2.65
C GLN A 224 14.88 -2.83 1.56
N ILE A 225 16.04 -3.36 1.96
CA ILE A 225 17.00 -3.97 1.03
C ILE A 225 16.82 -5.50 1.05
N PRO A 226 16.91 -6.20 -0.09
CA PRO A 226 16.90 -7.66 -0.10
C PRO A 226 18.00 -8.25 0.78
N PHE A 227 17.72 -9.36 1.46
CA PHE A 227 18.75 -10.11 2.17
C PHE A 227 19.76 -10.67 1.16
N SER A 228 21.06 -10.64 1.50
CA SER A 228 22.16 -11.00 0.58
C SER A 228 22.12 -10.20 -0.72
N THR A 229 21.85 -8.90 -0.62
CA THR A 229 22.01 -7.96 -1.74
C THR A 229 23.46 -8.06 -2.24
N ASN A 230 23.66 -8.08 -3.55
CA ASN A 230 25.00 -8.16 -4.14
C ASN A 230 25.27 -7.07 -5.18
N MET A 231 24.28 -6.23 -5.48
CA MET A 231 24.41 -5.16 -6.46
C MET A 231 23.64 -3.93 -6.00
N LEU A 232 24.25 -2.76 -6.16
CA LEU A 232 23.66 -1.45 -6.02
C LEU A 232 23.58 -0.81 -7.41
N LEU A 233 22.37 -0.50 -7.86
CA LEU A 233 22.13 0.33 -9.03
C LEU A 233 21.83 1.75 -8.57
N LEU A 234 22.54 2.70 -9.13
CA LEU A 234 22.42 4.10 -8.77
C LEU A 234 22.44 4.94 -10.03
N SER A 235 21.50 5.88 -10.15
CA SER A 235 21.51 6.86 -11.23
C SER A 235 21.06 8.23 -10.76
N TRP A 236 21.76 9.25 -11.24
CA TRP A 236 21.54 10.64 -10.87
C TRP A 236 21.95 11.58 -12.00
N PHE A 237 21.38 12.78 -11.97
CA PHE A 237 21.68 13.86 -12.87
C PHE A 237 22.44 14.97 -12.12
N SER A 238 23.56 15.41 -12.68
CA SER A 238 24.33 16.56 -12.21
C SER A 238 23.98 17.76 -13.06
N PHE A 239 23.33 18.78 -12.46
CA PHE A 239 22.97 19.99 -13.19
C PHE A 239 24.17 20.91 -13.40
N VAL A 240 25.18 20.84 -12.53
CA VAL A 240 26.42 21.64 -12.64
C VAL A 240 27.21 21.21 -13.87
N GLU A 241 27.28 19.91 -14.12
CA GLU A 241 28.04 19.35 -15.24
C GLU A 241 27.16 19.07 -16.46
N ASN A 242 25.84 19.19 -16.31
CA ASN A 242 24.84 18.82 -17.30
C ASN A 242 25.02 17.37 -17.80
N LYS A 243 25.28 16.45 -16.87
CA LYS A 243 25.61 15.04 -17.15
C LYS A 243 24.76 14.09 -16.33
N TYR A 244 24.53 12.91 -16.90
CA TYR A 244 23.88 11.81 -16.20
C TYR A 244 24.81 10.66 -15.99
N TYR A 245 24.78 10.21 -14.75
CA TYR A 245 25.59 9.13 -14.26
C TYR A 245 24.67 7.96 -13.93
N SER A 246 25.10 6.78 -14.35
CA SER A 246 24.46 5.54 -13.96
C SER A 246 25.52 4.50 -13.74
N ILE A 247 25.41 3.81 -12.61
CA ILE A 247 26.43 2.88 -12.16
C ILE A 247 25.80 1.63 -11.56
N GLU A 248 26.45 0.50 -11.83
CA GLU A 248 26.19 -0.78 -11.18
C GLU A 248 27.41 -1.14 -10.33
N ILE A 249 27.23 -1.20 -9.01
CA ILE A 249 28.33 -1.45 -8.06
C ILE A 249 28.09 -2.75 -7.32
N PRO A 250 29.09 -3.65 -7.19
CA PRO A 250 29.01 -4.78 -6.28
C PRO A 250 28.77 -4.31 -4.84
N PHE A 251 27.76 -4.90 -4.18
CA PHE A 251 27.38 -4.51 -2.82
C PHE A 251 27.88 -5.53 -1.79
N PRO A 252 28.77 -5.14 -0.85
CA PRO A 252 29.33 -6.06 0.13
C PRO A 252 28.39 -6.24 1.34
N PHE A 253 27.28 -6.96 1.15
CA PHE A 253 26.27 -7.17 2.19
C PHE A 253 26.80 -7.85 3.45
N ASP A 254 27.79 -8.73 3.32
CA ASP A 254 28.37 -9.48 4.44
C ASP A 254 29.12 -8.57 5.43
N LYS A 255 29.50 -7.35 5.02
CA LYS A 255 30.09 -6.33 5.90
C LYS A 255 29.05 -5.62 6.78
N LEU A 256 27.75 -5.80 6.54
CA LEU A 256 26.70 -5.16 7.33
C LEU A 256 26.48 -5.91 8.65
N ILE A 257 26.53 -5.17 9.76
CA ILE A 257 26.09 -5.70 11.06
C ILE A 257 24.56 -5.73 11.08
N ILE A 258 23.99 -6.93 11.11
CA ILE A 258 22.54 -7.15 11.11
C ILE A 258 22.08 -7.50 12.53
N ASP A 259 21.35 -6.58 13.13
CA ASP A 259 20.69 -6.80 14.40
C ASP A 259 19.28 -7.36 14.19
N ARG A 260 18.86 -8.26 15.08
CA ARG A 260 17.43 -8.57 15.22
C ARG A 260 16.81 -7.35 15.89
N GLY A 261 15.83 -6.71 15.24
CA GLY A 261 15.20 -5.49 15.76
C GLY A 261 14.78 -5.66 17.22
N LYS A 262 15.57 -5.06 18.13
CA LYS A 262 15.21 -4.93 19.55
C LYS A 262 14.28 -3.71 19.64
N HIS A 263 13.23 -3.82 20.46
CA HIS A 263 12.32 -2.72 20.82
C HIS A 263 11.17 -2.38 19.86
N SER A 264 10.18 -3.27 19.82
CA SER A 264 8.80 -2.81 19.92
C SER A 264 8.00 -3.82 20.74
N THR A 265 7.51 -3.40 21.91
CA THR A 265 6.64 -4.19 22.81
C THR A 265 5.37 -4.70 22.11
N ASN A 266 4.94 -4.07 21.02
CA ASN A 266 3.72 -4.40 20.28
C ASN A 266 3.88 -5.42 19.13
N ASN A 267 5.09 -5.91 18.80
CA ASN A 267 5.27 -6.89 17.72
C ASN A 267 5.72 -8.25 18.27
N LEU A 268 4.99 -9.31 17.90
CA LEU A 268 5.37 -10.70 18.16
C LEU A 268 6.81 -10.94 17.68
N LYS A 269 7.58 -11.74 18.43
CA LYS A 269 9.00 -12.03 18.15
C LYS A 269 9.25 -12.49 16.70
N ILE A 270 8.28 -13.18 16.10
CA ILE A 270 8.32 -13.72 14.73
C ILE A 270 8.28 -12.62 13.67
N PHE A 271 7.71 -11.44 13.96
CA PHE A 271 7.64 -10.30 13.04
C PHE A 271 8.74 -9.27 13.27
N ARG A 272 9.69 -9.54 14.16
CA ARG A 272 10.87 -8.68 14.35
C ARG A 272 11.79 -8.88 13.15
N GLY A 273 11.66 -7.99 12.17
CA GLY A 273 12.54 -7.96 11.01
C GLY A 273 14.00 -7.72 11.40
N LYS A 274 14.87 -8.01 10.44
CA LYS A 274 16.29 -7.65 10.50
C LYS A 274 16.44 -6.16 10.30
N VAL A 275 17.24 -5.52 11.14
CA VAL A 275 17.55 -4.09 11.07
C VAL A 275 19.07 -3.94 11.05
N THR A 276 19.56 -2.97 10.29
CA THR A 276 20.98 -2.61 10.31
C THR A 276 21.14 -1.12 10.59
N LYS A 277 22.37 -0.71 10.90
CA LYS A 277 22.70 0.71 11.10
C LYS A 277 22.49 1.50 9.78
N PRO A 278 22.36 2.83 9.84
CA PRO A 278 22.17 3.64 8.65
C PRO A 278 23.28 3.46 7.61
N LEU A 279 22.90 3.54 6.34
CA LEU A 279 23.81 3.63 5.20
C LEU A 279 23.85 5.07 4.71
N TYR A 280 25.05 5.61 4.55
CA TYR A 280 25.27 6.96 4.04
C TYR A 280 25.83 6.87 2.62
N LEU A 281 25.05 7.32 1.65
CA LEU A 281 25.46 7.44 0.26
C LEU A 281 25.89 8.88 0.00
N GLN A 282 27.14 9.07 -0.41
CA GLN A 282 27.72 10.35 -0.78
C GLN A 282 27.97 10.38 -2.29
N LEU A 283 27.47 11.44 -2.93
CA LEU A 283 27.65 11.72 -4.35
C LEU A 283 28.56 12.93 -4.53
N TYR A 284 29.52 12.83 -5.44
CA TYR A 284 30.54 13.85 -5.73
C TYR A 284 30.39 14.44 -7.14
N PRO A 285 31.02 15.60 -7.43
CA PRO A 285 30.86 16.29 -8.71
C PRO A 285 31.32 15.42 -9.87
N ASN A 286 32.53 14.87 -9.78
CA ASN A 286 33.19 14.03 -10.79
C ASN A 286 32.51 12.66 -11.02
N GLY A 287 31.29 12.49 -10.55
CA GLY A 287 30.58 11.23 -10.60
C GLY A 287 31.08 10.19 -9.59
N ALA A 288 31.99 10.52 -8.67
CA ALA A 288 32.42 9.58 -7.65
C ALA A 288 31.29 9.28 -6.65
N VAL A 289 31.30 8.04 -6.15
CA VAL A 289 30.29 7.54 -5.21
C VAL A 289 30.99 6.90 -4.02
N LYS A 290 30.63 7.33 -2.82
CA LYS A 290 31.04 6.66 -1.58
C LYS A 290 29.84 6.16 -0.81
N LEU A 291 29.90 4.92 -0.36
CA LEU A 291 28.92 4.36 0.56
C LEU A 291 29.59 4.06 1.90
N LEU A 292 29.09 4.68 2.97
CA LEU A 292 29.60 4.51 4.32
C LEU A 292 28.60 3.73 5.18
N PHE A 293 29.15 2.92 6.07
CA PHE A 293 28.41 2.21 7.12
C PHE A 293 29.16 2.34 8.43
N ASN A 294 28.54 2.95 9.43
CA ASN A 294 29.16 3.14 10.75
C ASN A 294 30.57 3.77 10.66
N ASP A 295 30.68 4.83 9.87
CA ASP A 295 31.92 5.58 9.59
C ASP A 295 33.02 4.79 8.84
N GLU A 296 32.75 3.55 8.43
CA GLU A 296 33.62 2.77 7.55
C GLU A 296 33.17 2.88 6.09
N ILE A 297 34.13 2.95 5.17
CA ILE A 297 33.87 2.98 3.73
C ILE A 297 33.56 1.56 3.26
N LEU A 298 32.32 1.31 2.85
CA LEU A 298 31.91 0.04 2.22
C LEU A 298 32.25 0.01 0.74
N ILE A 299 32.06 1.13 0.06
CA ILE A 299 32.27 1.31 -1.38
C ILE A 299 32.96 2.66 -1.56
N ASP A 300 34.10 2.65 -2.25
CA ASP A 300 34.74 3.84 -2.79
C ASP A 300 34.86 3.63 -4.31
N TYR A 301 34.15 4.43 -5.09
CA TYR A 301 34.14 4.33 -6.54
C TYR A 301 34.45 5.70 -7.16
N PRO A 302 35.69 5.92 -7.64
CA PRO A 302 36.16 7.25 -8.01
C PRO A 302 35.62 7.76 -9.37
N ASP A 303 35.29 6.87 -10.31
CA ASP A 303 34.95 7.25 -11.70
C ASP A 303 33.69 6.55 -12.21
N SER A 304 32.53 7.21 -12.21
CA SER A 304 31.31 6.65 -12.81
C SER A 304 31.26 6.85 -14.33
N LYS A 305 30.57 5.93 -15.01
CA LYS A 305 30.38 6.01 -16.47
C LYS A 305 29.30 7.04 -16.79
N GLU A 306 29.67 8.04 -17.58
CA GLU A 306 28.73 8.97 -18.21
C GLU A 306 27.87 8.22 -19.24
N ILE A 307 26.57 8.50 -19.26
CA ILE A 307 25.65 7.94 -20.26
C ILE A 307 24.96 9.10 -20.98
N PRO A 308 24.92 9.12 -22.34
CA PRO A 308 24.14 10.09 -23.08
C PRO A 308 22.65 9.89 -22.79
N ILE A 309 21.95 10.96 -22.43
CA ILE A 309 20.51 10.94 -22.15
C ILE A 309 19.72 11.46 -23.36
N SER A 310 18.51 10.92 -23.55
CA SER A 310 17.49 11.45 -24.47
C SER A 310 16.78 12.68 -23.87
N GLU A 311 16.39 13.65 -24.69
CA GLU A 311 15.65 14.86 -24.26
C GLU A 311 14.36 14.54 -23.47
N GLU A 312 13.73 13.38 -23.72
CA GLU A 312 12.52 12.94 -23.01
C GLU A 312 12.76 12.60 -21.52
N ASP A 313 13.93 12.05 -21.19
CA ASP A 313 14.30 11.71 -19.81
C ASP A 313 14.72 12.95 -19.02
N ILE A 314 15.29 13.94 -19.71
CA ILE A 314 15.58 15.27 -19.15
C ILE A 314 14.26 15.96 -18.74
N GLN A 315 13.24 15.94 -19.59
CA GLN A 315 11.94 16.53 -19.26
C GLN A 315 11.26 15.89 -18.03
N ARG A 316 11.44 14.58 -17.81
CA ARG A 316 10.93 13.89 -16.61
C ARG A 316 11.68 14.29 -15.34
N ILE A 317 12.97 14.60 -15.44
CA ILE A 317 13.79 15.07 -14.31
C ILE A 317 13.42 16.50 -13.92
N PHE A 318 13.06 17.35 -14.89
CA PHE A 318 12.65 18.75 -14.66
C PHE A 318 11.19 18.93 -14.21
N LEU A 319 10.34 17.89 -14.30
CA LEU A 319 8.91 17.93 -13.91
C LEU A 319 8.65 17.46 -12.46
N ILE A 320 9.68 17.09 -11.70
CA ILE A 320 9.64 16.77 -10.26
C ILE A 320 10.15 17.99 -9.49
#